data_AF-A0AAD6DGL9-F1
#
_entry.id   AF-A0AAD6DGL9-F1
#
_cell.length_a   1.000
_cell.length_b   1.000
_cell.length_c   1.000
_cell.angle_alpha   90.00
_cell.angle_beta   90.00
_cell.angle_gamma   90.00
#
_symmetry.space_group_name_H-M   'P 1'
#
loop_
_entity.id
_entity.type
_entity.pdbx_description
1 polymer ?
#
loop_
_entity_poly.entity_id
_entity_poly.type
_entity_poly.pdbx_seq_one_letter_code
_entity_poly.pdbx_strand_id
1 'polypeptide(L)'
;MVDTDHRPPSSTDYFWTSILGDALEYLIMRSMVGYYSVAVDEFTQFGIAHGDLNTHNIMVDKDLRLTGIIDWDWLFVGPLPAVIYHPWFMADVPGWKNDWIQGGQTFEEDRQYLERVIQAKEKERKLDNRVSTLLRGSKDRLFFQAAITMPGIHEHFVELHCARTDANMAIARDQLQIVLSLHPEWEEEKGVQRIRQMLKEDHIY
;
A
#
# COMPACT_ATOMS: atom_id res chain seq x y z
N MET A 1 -47.49 8.76 6.18
CA MET A 1 -46.84 7.51 5.75
C MET A 1 -45.44 7.90 5.35
N VAL A 2 -44.49 7.71 6.27
CA VAL A 2 -43.06 7.88 5.99
C VAL A 2 -42.54 6.47 5.78
N ASP A 3 -42.05 6.23 4.58
CA ASP A 3 -41.44 4.97 4.19
C ASP A 3 -40.13 4.80 4.96
N THR A 4 -40.12 3.87 5.92
CA THR A 4 -38.95 3.51 6.72
C THR A 4 -38.46 2.13 6.28
N ASP A 5 -37.88 2.03 5.10
CA ASP A 5 -37.03 0.89 4.74
C ASP A 5 -35.61 1.41 4.48
N HIS A 6 -34.95 1.85 5.56
CA HIS A 6 -33.50 1.96 5.61
C HIS A 6 -32.96 0.69 6.24
N ARG A 7 -32.86 -0.38 5.43
CA ARG A 7 -31.99 -1.49 5.80
C ARG A 7 -30.54 -1.02 5.68
N PRO A 8 -29.69 -1.25 6.70
CA PRO A 8 -28.26 -1.04 6.56
C PRO A 8 -27.73 -1.97 5.45
N PRO A 9 -26.79 -1.51 4.61
CA PRO A 9 -26.19 -2.32 3.56
C PRO A 9 -25.55 -3.57 4.16
N SER A 10 -25.68 -4.70 3.47
CA SER A 10 -25.12 -5.98 3.94
C SER A 10 -23.60 -5.98 3.81
N SER A 11 -22.92 -6.84 4.56
CA SER A 11 -21.45 -7.01 4.52
C SER A 11 -20.87 -7.26 3.11
N THR A 12 -21.71 -7.71 2.17
CA THR A 12 -21.37 -7.90 0.76
C THR A 12 -21.35 -6.60 -0.05
N ASP A 13 -22.07 -5.55 0.35
CA ASP A 13 -22.06 -4.25 -0.33
C ASP A 13 -20.73 -3.52 -0.09
N TYR A 14 -20.07 -3.77 1.04
CA TYR A 14 -18.76 -3.23 1.40
C TYR A 14 -17.58 -3.90 0.70
N PHE A 15 -17.80 -5.06 0.05
CA PHE A 15 -16.71 -5.82 -0.56
C PHE A 15 -16.31 -5.29 -1.95
N TRP A 16 -17.19 -4.54 -2.62
CA TRP A 16 -17.06 -4.20 -4.05
C TRP A 16 -17.01 -2.71 -4.38
N THR A 17 -17.31 -1.86 -3.39
CA THR A 17 -16.72 -0.53 -3.27
C THR A 17 -15.75 -0.65 -2.11
N SER A 18 -14.44 -0.61 -2.37
CA SER A 18 -13.54 -0.50 -1.23
C SER A 18 -13.84 0.82 -0.52
N ILE A 19 -13.34 0.98 0.69
CA ILE A 19 -13.46 2.22 1.47
C ILE A 19 -12.87 3.44 0.71
N LEU A 20 -12.10 3.22 -0.37
CA LEU A 20 -11.24 4.23 -1.01
C LEU A 20 -11.35 4.31 -2.55
N GLY A 21 -11.78 3.24 -3.24
CA GLY A 21 -11.75 3.15 -4.71
C GLY A 21 -12.71 2.11 -5.29
N ASP A 22 -12.80 2.06 -6.62
CA ASP A 22 -13.66 1.11 -7.34
C ASP A 22 -12.96 -0.23 -7.63
N ALA A 23 -13.73 -1.29 -7.83
CA ALA A 23 -13.18 -2.62 -8.02
C ALA A 23 -12.32 -2.80 -9.28
N LEU A 24 -12.47 -1.95 -10.32
CA LEU A 24 -11.60 -2.01 -11.50
C LEU A 24 -10.18 -1.55 -11.15
N GLU A 25 -10.07 -0.48 -10.36
CA GLU A 25 -8.78 0.04 -9.88
C GLU A 25 -8.03 -1.05 -9.13
N TYR A 26 -8.70 -1.78 -8.23
CA TYR A 26 -8.08 -2.88 -7.50
C TYR A 26 -7.71 -4.08 -8.39
N LEU A 27 -8.48 -4.37 -9.44
CA LEU A 27 -8.11 -5.40 -10.42
C LEU A 27 -6.85 -4.98 -11.19
N ILE A 28 -6.74 -3.72 -11.57
CA ILE A 28 -5.53 -3.18 -12.21
C ILE A 28 -4.35 -3.23 -11.24
N MET A 29 -4.51 -2.74 -10.01
CA MET A 29 -3.46 -2.81 -8.97
C MET A 29 -3.02 -4.25 -8.71
N ARG A 30 -3.94 -5.22 -8.72
CA ARG A 30 -3.62 -6.64 -8.55
C ARG A 30 -2.66 -7.15 -9.62
N SER A 31 -2.79 -6.70 -10.88
CA SER A 31 -1.85 -7.11 -11.94
C SER A 31 -0.43 -6.59 -11.72
N MET A 32 -0.27 -5.55 -10.91
CA MET A 32 1.02 -4.91 -10.63
C MET A 32 1.80 -5.60 -9.51
N VAL A 33 1.19 -6.53 -8.76
CA VAL A 33 1.85 -7.23 -7.65
C VAL A 33 3.20 -7.83 -8.07
N GLY A 34 3.24 -8.51 -9.22
CA GLY A 34 4.48 -9.10 -9.73
C GLY A 34 5.56 -8.06 -10.06
N TYR A 35 5.18 -6.89 -10.56
CA TYR A 35 6.13 -5.80 -10.84
C TYR A 35 6.81 -5.31 -9.57
N TYR A 36 6.04 -5.13 -8.49
CA TYR A 36 6.57 -4.63 -7.20
C TYR A 36 7.26 -5.72 -6.37
N SER A 37 6.98 -7.01 -6.59
CA SER A 37 7.57 -8.12 -5.82
C SER A 37 8.86 -8.68 -6.42
N VAL A 38 9.02 -8.72 -7.75
CA VAL A 38 10.13 -9.43 -8.42
C VAL A 38 11.51 -8.98 -7.92
N ALA A 39 11.70 -7.69 -7.68
CA ALA A 39 12.99 -7.16 -7.19
C ALA A 39 13.33 -7.57 -5.75
N VAL A 40 12.37 -8.15 -5.02
CA VAL A 40 12.48 -8.51 -3.62
C VAL A 40 12.04 -9.94 -3.30
N ASP A 41 11.76 -10.76 -4.32
CA ASP A 41 11.34 -12.15 -4.14
C ASP A 41 12.43 -13.04 -3.50
N GLU A 42 13.70 -12.62 -3.54
CA GLU A 42 14.80 -13.32 -2.87
C GLU A 42 14.73 -13.22 -1.32
N PHE A 43 13.99 -12.25 -0.78
CA PHE A 43 13.85 -12.04 0.67
C PHE A 43 12.70 -12.88 1.22
N THR A 44 13.02 -14.09 1.68
CA THR A 44 12.05 -15.04 2.24
C THR A 44 11.77 -14.87 3.73
N GLN A 45 12.44 -13.91 4.38
CA GLN A 45 12.27 -13.69 5.82
C GLN A 45 11.02 -12.87 6.14
N PHE A 46 10.57 -12.99 7.38
CA PHE A 46 9.49 -12.18 7.96
C PHE A 46 10.07 -11.23 9.00
N GLY A 47 9.45 -10.06 9.14
CA GLY A 47 9.75 -9.10 10.20
C GLY A 47 8.48 -8.67 10.93
N ILE A 48 8.67 -7.87 11.97
CA ILE A 48 7.60 -7.29 12.77
C ILE A 48 7.53 -5.80 12.42
N ALA A 49 6.34 -5.32 12.10
CA ALA A 49 6.05 -3.90 11.95
C ALA A 49 5.11 -3.42 13.03
N HIS A 50 5.34 -2.18 13.47
CA HIS A 50 4.48 -1.47 14.39
C HIS A 50 3.40 -0.74 13.59
N GLY A 51 2.13 -1.13 13.76
CA GLY A 51 1.02 -0.64 12.93
C GLY A 51 0.67 0.84 13.11
N ASP A 52 1.09 1.46 14.21
CA ASP A 52 0.90 2.90 14.46
C ASP A 52 2.20 3.57 14.93
N LEU A 53 3.31 3.41 14.20
CA LEU A 53 4.57 4.00 14.63
C LEU A 53 4.58 5.51 14.36
N ASN A 54 4.37 6.28 15.43
CA ASN A 54 4.44 7.74 15.41
C ASN A 54 5.25 8.26 16.62
N THR A 55 5.46 9.58 16.69
CA THR A 55 6.29 10.21 17.72
C THR A 55 5.77 10.01 19.15
N HIS A 56 4.47 9.77 19.33
CA HIS A 56 3.87 9.47 20.64
C HIS A 56 4.21 8.06 21.14
N ASN A 57 4.57 7.16 20.22
CA ASN A 57 4.89 5.76 20.50
C ASN A 57 6.41 5.50 20.65
N ILE A 58 7.20 6.56 20.70
CA ILE A 58 8.67 6.50 20.83
C ILE A 58 9.09 7.07 22.19
N MET A 59 9.83 6.28 22.97
CA MET A 59 10.40 6.72 24.25
C MET A 59 11.76 7.36 24.05
N VAL A 60 11.99 8.48 24.74
CA VAL A 60 13.28 9.18 24.78
C VAL A 60 13.78 9.36 26.22
N ASP A 61 15.09 9.32 26.42
CA ASP A 61 15.69 9.70 27.70
C ASP A 61 15.88 11.22 27.82
N LYS A 62 16.44 11.65 28.96
CA LYS A 62 16.75 13.06 29.26
C LYS A 62 17.75 13.71 28.29
N ASP A 63 18.49 12.92 27.53
CA ASP A 63 19.49 13.38 26.56
C ASP A 63 18.96 13.24 25.12
N LEU A 64 17.64 13.06 24.95
CA LEU A 64 16.94 12.88 23.67
C LEU A 64 17.39 11.63 22.89
N ARG A 65 17.90 10.60 23.58
CA ARG A 65 18.21 9.31 22.94
C ARG A 65 16.98 8.44 22.91
N LEU A 66 16.74 7.78 21.78
CA LEU A 66 15.71 6.76 21.65
C LEU A 66 16.01 5.60 22.61
N THR A 67 15.05 5.25 23.46
CA THR A 67 15.20 4.19 24.48
C THR A 67 14.24 3.03 24.29
N GLY A 68 13.14 3.22 23.57
CA GLY A 68 12.15 2.17 23.36
C GLY A 68 11.00 2.59 22.44
N ILE A 69 10.21 1.60 22.07
CA ILE A 69 8.95 1.74 21.34
C ILE A 69 7.86 1.12 22.22
N ILE A 70 6.72 1.80 22.35
CA ILE A 70 5.55 1.39 23.15
C ILE A 70 4.33 1.26 22.24
N ASP A 71 3.19 0.82 22.80
CA ASP A 71 1.92 0.66 22.08
C ASP A 71 1.94 -0.41 20.96
N TRP A 72 2.25 -1.65 21.37
CA TRP A 72 2.39 -2.79 20.48
C TRP A 72 1.05 -3.45 20.06
N ASP A 73 -0.10 -2.83 20.36
CA ASP A 73 -1.42 -3.44 20.11
C ASP A 73 -1.73 -3.61 18.61
N TRP A 74 -1.07 -2.83 17.76
CA TRP A 74 -1.20 -2.89 16.29
C TRP A 74 -0.01 -3.57 15.60
N LEU A 75 0.73 -4.43 16.31
CA LEU A 75 1.83 -5.16 15.70
C LEU A 75 1.32 -6.12 14.62
N PHE A 76 2.06 -6.25 13.53
CA PHE A 76 1.82 -7.29 12.54
C PHE A 76 3.13 -7.93 12.06
N VAL A 77 3.02 -9.19 11.65
CA VAL A 77 4.11 -9.92 11.01
C VAL A 77 3.91 -9.88 9.52
N GLY A 78 4.95 -9.54 8.76
CA GLY A 78 4.87 -9.46 7.30
C GLY A 78 6.19 -9.85 6.63
N PRO A 79 6.17 -10.12 5.32
CA PRO A 79 7.39 -10.31 4.54
C PRO A 79 8.36 -9.16 4.77
N LEU A 80 9.64 -9.45 4.89
CA LEU A 80 10.66 -8.45 5.23
C LEU A 80 10.62 -7.22 4.30
N PRO A 81 10.43 -7.34 2.97
CA PRO A 81 10.32 -6.19 2.07
C PRO A 81 9.10 -5.29 2.31
N ALA A 82 8.04 -5.82 2.93
CA ALA A 82 6.79 -5.10 3.23
C ALA A 82 6.85 -4.36 4.58
N VAL A 83 7.79 -4.71 5.45
CA VAL A 83 7.96 -4.10 6.79
C VAL A 83 9.21 -3.23 6.89
N ILE A 84 10.11 -3.26 5.89
CA ILE A 84 11.27 -2.37 5.80
C ILE A 84 11.00 -1.30 4.74
N TYR A 85 10.73 -0.09 5.22
CA TYR A 85 10.54 1.10 4.41
C TYR A 85 10.99 2.36 5.16
N HIS A 86 11.20 3.46 4.44
CA HIS A 86 11.55 4.74 5.07
C HIS A 86 10.40 5.22 5.98
N PRO A 87 10.70 5.73 7.19
CA PRO A 87 9.69 6.37 8.04
C PRO A 87 8.82 7.36 7.27
N TRP A 88 7.52 7.32 7.53
CA TRP A 88 6.49 8.09 6.81
C TRP A 88 6.80 9.57 6.64
N PHE A 89 7.34 10.20 7.69
CA PHE A 89 7.68 11.62 7.68
C PHE A 89 8.78 12.00 6.69
N MET A 90 9.55 11.03 6.17
CA MET A 90 10.62 11.26 5.19
C MET A 90 10.58 10.32 3.99
N ALA A 91 9.49 9.58 3.79
CA ALA A 91 9.36 8.59 2.72
C ALA A 91 9.10 9.20 1.33
N ASP A 92 8.64 10.45 1.25
CA ASP A 92 8.22 11.15 0.00
C ASP A 92 7.23 10.34 -0.84
N VAL A 93 6.23 9.74 -0.20
CA VAL A 93 5.16 9.00 -0.89
C VAL A 93 4.13 9.99 -1.45
N PRO A 94 3.82 9.96 -2.77
CA PRO A 94 2.78 10.80 -3.34
C PRO A 94 1.42 10.62 -2.65
N GLY A 95 0.72 11.72 -2.40
CA GLY A 95 -0.57 11.71 -1.69
C GLY A 95 -0.48 11.57 -0.17
N TRP A 96 0.70 11.30 0.39
CA TRP A 96 0.94 11.34 1.83
C TRP A 96 1.15 12.80 2.29
N LYS A 97 0.35 13.24 3.25
CA LYS A 97 0.43 14.61 3.79
C LYS A 97 1.26 14.60 5.06
N ASN A 98 2.54 14.92 4.94
CA ASN A 98 3.31 15.36 6.08
C ASN A 98 2.88 16.77 6.43
N ASP A 99 2.51 16.98 7.69
CA ASP A 99 2.13 18.31 8.16
C ASP A 99 3.29 19.31 7.91
N TRP A 100 2.94 20.53 7.50
CA TRP A 100 3.87 21.66 7.38
C TRP A 100 4.94 21.59 6.27
N ILE A 101 4.79 20.70 5.28
CA ILE A 101 5.70 20.63 4.14
C ILE A 101 5.25 21.53 2.99
N GLN A 102 6.17 22.32 2.45
CA GLN A 102 5.90 23.14 1.27
C GLN A 102 5.98 22.32 -0.02
N GLY A 103 5.19 22.70 -1.02
CA GLY A 103 5.21 22.03 -2.33
C GLY A 103 6.61 21.99 -2.94
N GLY A 104 7.04 20.80 -3.37
CA GLY A 104 8.35 20.56 -3.99
C GLY A 104 9.49 20.27 -3.03
N GLN A 105 9.27 20.34 -1.70
CA GLN A 105 10.25 19.86 -0.73
C GLN A 105 10.28 18.32 -0.71
N THR A 106 11.48 17.77 -0.60
CA THR A 106 11.74 16.32 -0.54
C THR A 106 12.72 16.05 0.60
N PHE A 107 12.67 14.85 1.17
CA PHE A 107 13.62 14.39 2.20
C PHE A 107 14.68 13.45 1.63
N GLU A 108 15.09 13.66 0.38
CA GLU A 108 16.04 12.79 -0.31
C GLU A 108 17.37 12.70 0.44
N GLU A 109 17.90 13.83 0.92
CA GLU A 109 19.16 13.85 1.67
C GLU A 109 19.04 13.11 3.01
N ASP A 110 17.91 13.26 3.71
CA ASP A 110 17.65 12.58 4.99
C ASP A 110 17.49 11.06 4.81
N ARG A 111 16.81 10.62 3.75
CA ARG A 111 16.73 9.19 3.38
C ARG A 111 18.10 8.62 3.09
N GLN A 112 18.89 9.28 2.25
CA GLN A 112 20.26 8.86 1.94
C GLN A 112 21.14 8.83 3.19
N TYR A 113 20.97 9.79 4.10
CA TYR A 113 21.64 9.78 5.40
C TYR A 113 21.25 8.55 6.22
N LEU A 114 19.95 8.27 6.38
CA LEU A 114 19.48 7.09 7.11
C LEU A 114 20.05 5.80 6.50
N GLU A 115 19.97 5.64 5.19
CA GLU A 115 20.49 4.47 4.47
C GLU A 115 21.98 4.24 4.75
N ARG A 116 22.80 5.31 4.70
CA ARG A 116 24.24 5.24 5.01
C ARG A 116 24.49 4.86 6.46
N VAL A 117 23.72 5.41 7.41
CA VAL A 117 23.86 5.10 8.83
C VAL A 117 23.51 3.64 9.12
N ILE A 118 22.39 3.15 8.56
CA ILE A 118 21.98 1.75 8.70
C ILE A 118 23.04 0.82 8.10
N GLN A 119 23.53 1.10 6.90
CA GLN A 119 24.57 0.29 6.27
C GLN A 119 25.88 0.27 7.08
N ALA A 120 26.28 1.42 7.64
CA ALA A 120 27.45 1.49 8.52
C ALA A 120 27.26 0.63 9.77
N LYS A 121 26.05 0.60 10.35
CA LYS A 121 25.72 -0.23 11.50
C LYS A 121 25.65 -1.72 11.18
N GLU A 122 25.13 -2.10 10.01
CA GLU A 122 25.18 -3.48 9.52
C GLU A 122 26.64 -3.95 9.41
N LYS A 123 27.50 -3.12 8.80
CA LYS A 123 28.94 -3.39 8.68
C LYS A 123 29.65 -3.49 10.03
N GLU A 124 29.41 -2.55 10.95
CA GLU A 124 29.98 -2.57 12.31
C GLU A 124 29.61 -3.87 13.05
N ARG A 125 28.39 -4.36 12.85
CA ARG A 125 27.86 -5.58 13.46
C ARG A 125 28.17 -6.86 12.66
N LYS A 126 28.90 -6.75 11.53
CA LYS A 126 29.19 -7.88 10.61
C LYS A 126 27.94 -8.60 10.12
N LEU A 127 26.86 -7.85 9.90
CA LEU A 127 25.62 -8.32 9.30
C LEU A 127 25.67 -8.18 7.78
N ASP A 128 24.75 -8.85 7.09
CA ASP A 128 24.49 -8.59 5.68
C ASP A 128 23.83 -7.21 5.50
N ASN A 129 24.00 -6.61 4.32
CA ASN A 129 23.45 -5.28 4.01
C ASN A 129 21.94 -5.31 3.71
N ARG A 130 21.20 -6.20 4.38
CA ARG A 130 19.81 -6.53 4.00
C ARG A 130 18.86 -5.37 4.23
N VAL A 131 18.90 -4.77 5.42
CA VAL A 131 18.03 -3.66 5.81
C VAL A 131 18.34 -2.45 4.95
N SER A 132 19.61 -2.09 4.78
CA SER A 132 19.98 -0.95 3.94
C SER A 132 19.61 -1.14 2.46
N THR A 133 19.69 -2.37 1.95
CA THR A 133 19.29 -2.70 0.57
C THR A 133 17.78 -2.60 0.38
N LEU A 134 17.00 -3.19 1.28
CA LEU A 134 15.54 -3.12 1.24
C LEU A 134 15.05 -1.68 1.40
N LEU A 135 15.67 -0.91 2.31
CA LEU A 135 15.32 0.48 2.57
C LEU A 135 15.49 1.35 1.32
N ARG A 136 16.64 1.26 0.63
CA ARG A 136 16.93 2.05 -0.58
C ARG A 136 15.90 1.88 -1.70
N GLY A 137 15.40 0.66 -1.88
CA GLY A 137 14.37 0.36 -2.90
C GLY A 137 12.93 0.49 -2.39
N SER A 138 12.70 1.00 -1.17
CA SER A 138 11.40 0.85 -0.51
C SER A 138 10.32 1.81 -0.97
N LYS A 139 10.67 2.96 -1.56
CA LYS A 139 9.72 4.01 -1.93
C LYS A 139 8.56 3.49 -2.79
N ASP A 140 8.88 2.81 -3.89
CA ASP A 140 7.88 2.34 -4.85
C ASP A 140 6.99 1.23 -4.25
N ARG A 141 7.59 0.34 -3.44
CA ARG A 141 6.85 -0.71 -2.73
C ARG A 141 5.91 -0.11 -1.68
N LEU A 142 6.39 0.87 -0.92
CA LEU A 142 5.60 1.58 0.08
C LEU A 142 4.45 2.33 -0.59
N PHE A 143 4.70 3.00 -1.71
CA PHE A 143 3.66 3.70 -2.47
C PHE A 143 2.55 2.74 -2.92
N PHE A 144 2.92 1.61 -3.52
CA PHE A 144 1.97 0.58 -3.94
C PHE A 144 1.19 -0.03 -2.75
N GLN A 145 1.89 -0.45 -1.70
CA GLN A 145 1.26 -1.05 -0.51
C GLN A 145 0.29 -0.08 0.16
N ALA A 146 0.67 1.19 0.29
CA ALA A 146 -0.13 2.19 0.95
C ALA A 146 -1.30 2.69 0.11
N ALA A 147 -1.20 2.66 -1.22
CA ALA A 147 -2.33 2.94 -2.10
C ALA A 147 -3.52 2.00 -1.87
N ILE A 148 -3.32 0.84 -1.25
CA ILE A 148 -4.41 -0.08 -0.92
C ILE A 148 -5.28 0.46 0.22
N THR A 149 -4.70 1.18 1.18
CA THR A 149 -5.33 1.50 2.48
C THR A 149 -5.35 2.98 2.84
N MET A 150 -4.67 3.86 2.10
CA MET A 150 -4.59 5.30 2.40
C MET A 150 -5.24 6.15 1.29
N PRO A 151 -6.34 6.87 1.54
CA PRO A 151 -7.11 7.58 0.50
C PRO A 151 -6.30 8.53 -0.38
N GLY A 152 -5.54 9.44 0.22
CA GLY A 152 -4.78 10.43 -0.55
C GLY A 152 -3.69 9.80 -1.42
N ILE A 153 -3.10 8.69 -0.97
CA ILE A 153 -2.12 7.92 -1.71
C ILE A 153 -2.81 7.11 -2.81
N HIS A 154 -3.97 6.52 -2.52
CA HIS A 154 -4.80 5.79 -3.48
C HIS A 154 -5.16 6.66 -4.69
N GLU A 155 -5.68 7.87 -4.44
CA GLU A 155 -6.02 8.84 -5.49
C GLU A 155 -4.83 9.11 -6.42
N HIS A 156 -3.67 9.43 -5.86
CA HIS A 156 -2.46 9.69 -6.64
C HIS A 156 -1.97 8.44 -7.40
N PHE A 157 -2.07 7.26 -6.79
CA PHE A 157 -1.67 6.01 -7.43
C PHE A 157 -2.57 5.70 -8.63
N VAL A 158 -3.89 5.85 -8.46
CA VAL A 158 -4.88 5.62 -9.52
C VAL A 158 -4.69 6.59 -10.67
N GLU A 159 -4.47 7.87 -10.39
CA GLU A 159 -4.19 8.89 -11.41
C GLU A 159 -2.95 8.53 -12.25
N LEU A 160 -1.90 8.01 -11.62
CA LEU A 160 -0.64 7.67 -12.28
C LEU A 160 -0.70 6.34 -13.04
N HIS A 161 -1.43 5.35 -12.53
CA HIS A 161 -1.26 3.96 -12.94
C HIS A 161 -2.55 3.26 -13.39
N CYS A 162 -3.71 3.71 -12.92
CA CYS A 162 -4.99 3.01 -13.10
C CYS A 162 -6.00 3.77 -13.96
N ALA A 163 -5.56 4.77 -14.73
CA ALA A 163 -6.40 5.45 -15.70
C ALA A 163 -7.15 4.45 -16.60
N ARG A 164 -8.43 4.71 -16.90
CA ARG A 164 -9.31 3.84 -17.69
C ARG A 164 -8.99 3.87 -19.18
N THR A 165 -7.81 3.38 -19.51
CA THR A 165 -7.35 3.15 -20.88
C THR A 165 -7.72 1.75 -21.33
N ASP A 166 -7.80 1.51 -22.65
CA ASP A 166 -8.08 0.17 -23.19
C ASP A 166 -7.14 -0.91 -22.64
N ALA A 167 -5.87 -0.57 -22.47
CA ALA A 167 -4.87 -1.46 -21.90
C ALA A 167 -5.19 -1.86 -20.45
N ASN A 168 -5.52 -0.87 -19.61
CA ASN A 168 -5.90 -1.12 -18.21
C ASN A 168 -7.24 -1.86 -18.09
N MET A 169 -8.20 -1.58 -18.99
CA MET A 169 -9.48 -2.30 -19.03
C MET A 169 -9.33 -3.75 -19.49
N ALA A 170 -8.39 -4.03 -20.40
CA ALA A 170 -8.01 -5.40 -20.75
C ALA A 170 -7.39 -6.13 -19.56
N ILE A 171 -6.44 -5.48 -18.88
CA ILE A 171 -5.82 -6.01 -17.65
C ILE A 171 -6.89 -6.33 -16.59
N ALA A 172 -7.81 -5.40 -16.31
CA ALA A 172 -8.86 -5.61 -15.33
C ALA A 172 -9.75 -6.81 -15.68
N ARG A 173 -10.08 -7.00 -16.96
CA ARG A 173 -10.85 -8.14 -17.45
C ARG A 173 -10.11 -9.47 -17.23
N ASP A 174 -8.82 -9.51 -17.56
CA ASP A 174 -7.99 -10.70 -17.36
C ASP A 174 -7.86 -11.04 -15.87
N GLN A 175 -7.66 -10.03 -15.01
CA GLN A 175 -7.60 -10.22 -13.57
C GLN A 175 -8.93 -10.69 -12.98
N LEU A 176 -10.07 -10.17 -13.47
CA LEU A 176 -11.39 -10.66 -13.05
C LEU A 176 -11.57 -12.13 -13.43
N GLN A 177 -11.16 -12.53 -14.64
CA GLN A 177 -11.22 -13.92 -15.07
C GLN A 177 -10.35 -14.83 -14.19
N ILE A 178 -9.15 -14.38 -13.81
CA ILE A 178 -8.30 -15.11 -12.87
C ILE A 178 -9.01 -15.28 -11.53
N VAL A 179 -9.59 -14.21 -10.96
CA VAL A 179 -10.32 -14.27 -9.68
C VAL A 179 -11.49 -15.25 -9.76
N LEU A 180 -12.33 -15.18 -10.81
CA LEU A 180 -13.49 -16.05 -10.97
C LEU A 180 -13.11 -17.51 -11.27
N SER A 181 -11.94 -17.77 -11.85
CA SER A 181 -11.47 -19.15 -12.00
C SER A 181 -11.05 -19.79 -10.67
N LEU A 182 -10.63 -18.98 -9.69
CA LEU A 182 -10.33 -19.41 -8.33
C LEU A 182 -11.57 -19.45 -7.43
N HIS A 183 -12.57 -18.60 -7.74
CA HIS A 183 -13.81 -18.43 -6.98
C HIS A 183 -15.04 -18.46 -7.92
N PRO A 184 -15.36 -19.60 -8.54
CA PRO A 184 -16.46 -19.71 -9.50
C PRO A 184 -17.83 -19.42 -8.86
N GLU A 185 -17.98 -19.64 -7.56
CA GLU A 185 -19.20 -19.33 -6.82
C GLU A 185 -19.54 -17.84 -6.81
N TRP A 186 -18.58 -16.95 -7.11
CA TRP A 186 -18.81 -15.51 -7.17
C TRP A 186 -19.40 -15.02 -8.50
N GLU A 187 -19.56 -15.87 -9.51
CA GLU A 187 -20.02 -15.42 -10.84
C GLU A 187 -21.37 -14.68 -10.79
N GLU A 188 -22.29 -15.11 -9.94
CA GLU A 188 -23.63 -14.54 -9.80
C GLU A 188 -23.72 -13.44 -8.73
N GLU A 189 -22.60 -13.11 -8.07
CA GLU A 189 -22.57 -12.05 -7.07
C GLU A 189 -22.83 -10.68 -7.72
N LYS A 190 -23.68 -9.88 -7.08
CA LYS A 190 -24.07 -8.55 -7.58
C LYS A 190 -22.87 -7.66 -7.88
N GLY A 191 -21.82 -7.75 -7.04
CA GLY A 191 -20.57 -7.04 -7.24
C GLY A 191 -19.85 -7.41 -8.53
N VAL A 192 -19.75 -8.71 -8.83
CA VAL A 192 -19.13 -9.21 -10.06
C VAL A 192 -19.91 -8.78 -11.29
N GLN A 193 -21.25 -8.84 -11.22
CA GLN A 193 -22.11 -8.37 -12.32
C GLN A 193 -21.95 -6.87 -12.58
N ARG A 194 -21.81 -6.05 -11.52
CA ARG A 194 -21.50 -4.62 -11.64
C ARG A 194 -20.16 -4.38 -12.32
N ILE A 195 -19.11 -5.11 -11.94
CA ILE A 195 -17.78 -4.99 -12.57
C ILE A 195 -17.86 -5.37 -14.05
N ARG A 196 -18.55 -6.47 -14.38
CA ARG A 196 -18.76 -6.89 -15.78
C ARG A 196 -19.49 -5.83 -16.60
N GLN A 197 -20.41 -5.09 -15.99
CA GLN A 197 -21.09 -3.97 -16.64
C GLN A 197 -20.15 -2.79 -16.87
N MET A 198 -19.37 -2.39 -15.86
CA MET A 198 -18.38 -1.32 -16.00
C MET A 198 -17.35 -1.62 -17.09
N LEU A 199 -16.91 -2.88 -17.21
CA LEU A 199 -15.99 -3.36 -18.27
C LEU A 199 -16.58 -3.30 -19.71
N LYS A 200 -17.90 -3.12 -19.85
CA LYS A 200 -18.61 -3.02 -21.13
C LYS A 200 -18.91 -1.57 -21.52
N GLU A 201 -19.13 -0.70 -20.55
CA GLU A 201 -19.56 0.70 -20.77
C GLU A 201 -18.45 1.57 -21.37
N ASP A 202 -17.18 1.24 -21.15
CA ASP A 202 -16.03 2.03 -21.64
C ASP A 202 -15.62 1.72 -23.12
N HIS A 203 -16.41 0.94 -23.87
CA HIS A 203 -16.22 0.70 -25.32
C HIS A 203 -16.91 1.74 -26.23
N ILE A 204 -17.38 2.86 -25.68
CA ILE A 204 -18.15 3.88 -26.41
C ILE A 204 -17.42 5.22 -26.41
N TYR A 205 -16.18 5.31 -26.92
CA TYR A 205 -15.61 6.57 -27.41
C TYR A 205 -14.60 6.34 -28.53
#